data_AF-A0A0L1KNT6-F1
#
_entry.id   AF-A0A0L1KNT6-F1
#
_cell.length_a   1.000
_cell.length_b   1.000
_cell.length_c   1.000
_cell.angle_alpha   90.00
_cell.angle_beta   90.00
_cell.angle_gamma   90.00
#
_symmetry.space_group_name_H-M   'P 1'
#
loop_
_entity.id
_entity.type
_entity.pdbx_description
1 polymer ?
#
loop_
_entity_poly.entity_id
_entity_poly.type
_entity_poly.pdbx_seq_one_letter_code
_entity_poly.pdbx_strand_id
1 'polypeptide(L)'
;MVHDNEDFKWSCKTENGTGTLGFEFLPCSMKTLRMFINALSGTIQLADLPGKIEVVYLYDNQMTGSLNFDRLPATVRTLNLSENKYTGEVSLENFPKCLEYLSLANNQLSDTICLTALSPAFESMYLEKNNFEGSVDFTRLPKSVRSIQLSENRFYLII
;
A
#
# COMPACT_ATOMS: atom_id res chain seq x y z
N MET A 1 8.16 30.00 8.54
CA MET A 1 7.81 28.78 7.80
C MET A 1 7.48 27.73 8.85
N VAL A 2 6.22 27.30 8.94
CA VAL A 2 5.82 26.24 9.87
C VAL A 2 6.18 24.93 9.18
N HIS A 3 7.24 24.27 9.63
CA HIS A 3 7.39 22.85 9.35
C HIS A 3 6.28 22.15 10.13
N ASP A 4 5.23 21.74 9.43
CA ASP A 4 4.22 20.88 10.03
C ASP A 4 4.89 19.51 10.21
N ASN A 5 5.42 19.25 11.41
CA ASN A 5 6.18 18.03 11.72
C ASN A 5 5.34 16.73 11.59
N GLU A 6 4.07 16.86 11.24
CA GLU A 6 3.14 15.77 10.97
C GLU A 6 3.07 15.42 9.47
N ASP A 7 3.49 16.30 8.56
CA ASP A 7 3.29 16.15 7.12
C ASP A 7 4.60 16.31 6.32
N PHE A 8 5.01 15.27 5.61
CA PHE A 8 6.14 15.31 4.68
C PHE A 8 5.68 15.15 3.22
N LYS A 9 6.18 16.01 2.34
CA LYS A 9 5.90 15.96 0.90
C LYS A 9 7.16 16.17 0.07
N TRP A 10 7.48 15.16 -0.74
CA TRP A 10 8.51 15.18 -1.77
C TRP A 10 7.96 14.49 -3.03
N SER A 11 7.26 15.24 -3.88
CA SER A 11 6.51 14.67 -5.02
C SER A 11 6.67 15.49 -6.27
N CYS A 12 6.50 14.85 -7.43
CA CYS A 12 6.56 15.46 -8.76
C CYS A 12 7.93 16.13 -9.04
N LYS A 13 9.03 15.56 -8.53
CA LYS A 13 10.37 16.14 -8.66
C LYS A 13 11.16 15.60 -9.84
N THR A 14 10.78 14.44 -10.41
CA THR A 14 11.53 13.75 -11.48
C THR A 14 13.01 13.51 -11.16
N GLU A 15 13.39 13.60 -9.88
CA GLU A 15 14.75 13.43 -9.40
C GLU A 15 15.03 11.94 -9.15
N ASN A 16 16.25 11.53 -9.52
CA ASN A 16 16.73 10.16 -9.30
C ASN A 16 17.11 9.98 -7.82
N GLY A 17 16.39 9.13 -7.11
CA GLY A 17 16.79 8.62 -5.79
C GLY A 17 17.02 7.11 -5.88
N THR A 18 18.17 6.63 -5.43
CA THR A 18 18.52 5.20 -5.50
C THR A 18 18.93 4.68 -4.13
N GLY A 19 18.47 3.48 -3.75
CA GLY A 19 18.88 2.80 -2.52
C GLY A 19 17.68 2.35 -1.67
N THR A 20 17.94 1.82 -0.47
CA THR A 20 16.82 1.58 0.46
C THR A 20 16.31 2.92 0.95
N LEU A 21 15.01 3.18 0.78
CA LEU A 21 14.36 4.32 1.42
C LEU A 21 14.22 4.00 2.90
N GLY A 22 15.21 4.45 3.68
CA GLY A 22 15.15 4.46 5.12
C GLY A 22 14.13 5.49 5.60
N PHE A 23 13.34 5.14 6.59
CA PHE A 23 12.38 6.06 7.22
C PHE A 23 12.84 6.52 8.60
N GLU A 24 14.04 6.11 9.03
CA GLU A 24 14.60 6.42 10.35
C GLU A 24 14.78 7.92 10.63
N PHE A 25 14.85 8.75 9.58
CA PHE A 25 14.96 10.20 9.72
C PHE A 25 13.61 10.91 9.82
N LEU A 26 12.49 10.21 9.61
CA LEU A 26 11.17 10.80 9.71
C LEU A 26 10.82 11.04 11.19
N PRO A 27 10.33 12.24 11.57
CA PRO A 27 9.90 12.50 12.94
C PRO A 27 8.81 11.51 13.38
N CYS A 28 8.91 11.03 14.63
CA CYS A 28 7.92 10.12 15.23
C CYS A 28 6.50 10.71 15.30
N SER A 29 6.35 12.03 15.13
CA SER A 29 5.06 12.72 15.05
C SER A 29 4.39 12.64 13.67
N MET A 30 5.09 12.15 12.64
CA MET A 30 4.59 12.14 11.28
C MET A 30 3.30 11.33 11.15
N LYS A 31 2.30 11.94 10.51
CA LYS A 31 1.01 11.36 10.16
C LYS A 31 0.86 11.15 8.66
N THR A 32 1.48 12.00 7.84
CA THR A 32 1.40 11.85 6.39
C THR A 32 2.76 11.86 5.70
N LEU A 33 2.99 10.82 4.90
CA LEU A 33 4.15 10.68 4.03
C LEU A 33 3.72 10.72 2.56
N ARG A 34 4.18 11.72 1.82
CA ARG A 34 3.90 11.86 0.38
C ARG A 34 5.21 11.89 -0.41
N MET A 35 5.48 10.82 -1.13
CA MET A 35 6.70 10.64 -1.93
C MET A 35 6.42 10.13 -3.35
N PHE A 36 5.21 10.41 -3.85
CA PHE A 36 4.71 9.91 -5.14
C PHE A 36 5.19 10.71 -6.37
N ILE A 37 5.11 10.10 -7.55
CA ILE A 37 5.49 10.67 -8.87
C ILE A 37 6.94 11.17 -8.83
N ASN A 38 7.87 10.24 -8.60
CA ASN A 38 9.31 10.50 -8.69
C ASN A 38 10.02 9.32 -9.38
N ALA A 39 11.35 9.34 -9.40
CA ALA A 39 12.16 8.22 -9.89
C ALA A 39 12.84 7.47 -8.72
N LEU A 40 12.15 7.33 -7.58
CA LEU A 40 12.69 6.58 -6.44
C LEU A 40 12.83 5.10 -6.82
N SER A 41 13.94 4.50 -6.45
CA SER A 41 14.24 3.09 -6.73
C SER A 41 14.90 2.43 -5.53
N GLY A 42 14.79 1.11 -5.44
CA GLY A 42 15.27 0.29 -4.33
C GLY A 42 14.10 -0.33 -3.56
N THR A 43 14.26 -0.53 -2.25
CA THR A 43 13.28 -1.24 -1.41
C THR A 43 12.75 -0.35 -0.29
N ILE A 44 11.60 -0.74 0.28
CA ILE A 44 11.04 -0.13 1.51
C ILE A 44 10.93 -1.18 2.60
N GLN A 45 11.12 -0.75 3.85
CA GLN A 45 10.80 -1.52 5.04
C GLN A 45 9.61 -0.85 5.73
N LEU A 46 8.40 -1.38 5.53
CA LEU A 46 7.18 -0.79 6.10
C LEU A 46 7.19 -0.75 7.63
N ALA A 47 7.98 -1.63 8.26
CA ALA A 47 8.19 -1.68 9.70
C ALA A 47 8.89 -0.43 10.26
N ASP A 48 9.62 0.31 9.41
CA ASP A 48 10.40 1.48 9.82
C ASP A 48 9.58 2.79 9.75
N LEU A 49 8.32 2.70 9.31
CA LEU A 49 7.43 3.85 9.28
C LEU A 49 7.13 4.34 10.71
N PRO A 50 7.03 5.68 10.93
CA PRO A 50 6.65 6.23 12.22
C PRO A 50 5.35 5.65 12.77
N GLY A 51 5.32 5.31 14.05
CA GLY A 51 4.16 4.65 14.67
C GLY A 51 2.86 5.47 14.70
N LYS A 52 2.90 6.76 14.33
CA LYS A 52 1.73 7.65 14.20
C LYS A 52 1.30 7.87 12.75
N ILE A 53 1.94 7.22 11.78
CA ILE A 53 1.64 7.42 10.37
C ILE A 53 0.21 6.94 10.05
N GLU A 54 -0.55 7.75 9.35
CA GLU A 54 -1.94 7.47 8.96
C GLU A 54 -2.06 7.34 7.44
N VAL A 55 -1.26 8.11 6.69
CA VAL A 55 -1.35 8.20 5.22
C VAL A 55 0.03 8.03 4.59
N VAL A 56 0.16 7.08 3.68
CA VAL A 56 1.38 6.81 2.93
C VAL A 56 1.08 6.78 1.44
N TYR A 57 1.71 7.69 0.69
CA TYR A 57 1.63 7.77 -0.76
C TYR A 57 3.03 7.65 -1.37
N LEU A 58 3.33 6.50 -1.98
CA LEU A 58 4.59 6.18 -2.66
C LEU A 58 4.38 5.77 -4.13
N TYR A 59 3.19 6.01 -4.66
CA TYR A 59 2.84 5.60 -6.02
C TYR A 59 3.64 6.32 -7.10
N ASP A 60 3.73 5.72 -8.28
CA ASP A 60 4.42 6.25 -9.46
C ASP A 60 5.90 6.52 -9.15
N ASN A 61 6.60 5.42 -8.90
CA ASN A 61 8.03 5.35 -8.64
C ASN A 61 8.60 4.06 -9.29
N GLN A 62 9.85 3.73 -9.01
CA GLN A 62 10.55 2.53 -9.49
C GLN A 62 10.94 1.61 -8.32
N MET A 63 10.16 1.60 -7.24
CA MET A 63 10.42 0.78 -6.07
C MET A 63 10.23 -0.70 -6.37
N THR A 64 11.02 -1.55 -5.71
CA THR A 64 11.15 -2.99 -5.95
C THR A 64 11.15 -3.76 -4.63
N GLY A 65 11.21 -5.08 -4.72
CA GLY A 65 11.29 -5.98 -3.56
C GLY A 65 9.92 -6.40 -3.05
N SER A 66 9.94 -7.24 -2.02
CA SER A 66 8.74 -7.76 -1.36
C SER A 66 8.19 -6.80 -0.32
N LEU A 67 6.86 -6.79 -0.17
CA LEU A 67 6.16 -6.01 0.84
C LEU A 67 5.81 -6.91 2.03
N ASN A 68 6.26 -6.54 3.22
CA ASN A 68 5.84 -7.19 4.46
C ASN A 68 4.90 -6.26 5.24
N PHE A 69 3.63 -6.65 5.36
CA PHE A 69 2.60 -5.88 6.04
C PHE A 69 2.42 -6.23 7.53
N ASP A 70 3.07 -7.28 8.03
CA ASP A 70 2.92 -7.76 9.43
C ASP A 70 3.27 -6.70 10.47
N ARG A 71 4.09 -5.72 10.07
CA ARG A 71 4.57 -4.63 10.93
C ARG A 71 4.15 -3.25 10.42
N LEU A 72 3.15 -3.18 9.55
CA LEU A 72 2.57 -1.90 9.14
C LEU A 72 1.99 -1.20 10.39
N PRO A 73 2.26 0.09 10.64
CA PRO A 73 1.73 0.78 11.80
C PRO A 73 0.20 0.66 11.88
N ALA A 74 -0.31 0.30 13.06
CA ALA A 74 -1.72 0.05 13.29
C ALA A 74 -2.60 1.29 13.10
N THR A 75 -2.01 2.47 12.91
CA THR A 75 -2.67 3.75 12.64
C THR A 75 -2.91 4.01 11.15
N VAL A 76 -2.31 3.22 10.23
CA VAL A 76 -2.43 3.46 8.80
C VAL A 76 -3.87 3.27 8.32
N ARG A 77 -4.42 4.32 7.72
CA ARG A 77 -5.76 4.37 7.14
C ARG A 77 -5.72 4.36 5.62
N THR A 78 -4.68 4.94 5.03
CA THR A 78 -4.51 5.06 3.59
C THR A 78 -3.12 4.63 3.18
N LEU A 79 -3.06 3.64 2.28
CA LEU A 79 -1.80 3.16 1.71
C LEU A 79 -1.92 3.08 0.18
N ASN A 80 -1.10 3.87 -0.52
CA ASN A 80 -0.98 3.79 -1.97
C ASN A 80 0.47 3.53 -2.38
N LEU A 81 0.72 2.32 -2.89
CA LEU A 81 2.00 1.82 -3.39
C LEU A 81 1.90 1.44 -4.88
N SER A 82 0.85 1.90 -5.58
CA SER A 82 0.61 1.55 -6.98
C SER A 82 1.70 2.07 -7.92
N GLU A 83 1.72 1.61 -9.17
CA GLU A 83 2.64 2.13 -10.20
C GLU A 83 4.10 2.04 -9.75
N ASN A 84 4.52 0.83 -9.38
CA ASN A 84 5.87 0.49 -8.95
C ASN A 84 6.28 -0.87 -9.54
N LYS A 85 7.37 -1.46 -9.05
CA LYS A 85 7.90 -2.77 -9.48
C LYS A 85 8.01 -3.73 -8.29
N TYR A 86 7.12 -3.62 -7.29
CA TYR A 86 7.09 -4.53 -6.17
C TYR A 86 6.75 -5.95 -6.64
N THR A 87 7.34 -6.95 -6.01
CA THR A 87 7.24 -8.38 -6.37
C THR A 87 6.95 -9.23 -5.13
N GLY A 88 6.60 -10.50 -5.32
CA GLY A 88 6.42 -11.45 -4.22
C GLY A 88 4.97 -11.51 -3.73
N GLU A 89 4.77 -12.35 -2.72
CA GLU A 89 3.45 -12.69 -2.18
C GLU A 89 2.95 -11.63 -1.21
N VAL A 90 1.64 -11.35 -1.26
CA VAL A 90 0.96 -10.41 -0.37
C VAL A 90 -0.31 -11.04 0.17
N SER A 91 -0.31 -11.29 1.49
CA SER A 91 -1.52 -11.63 2.24
C SER A 91 -2.15 -10.38 2.84
N LEU A 92 -3.49 -10.29 2.78
CA LEU A 92 -4.25 -9.19 3.36
C LEU A 92 -4.64 -9.42 4.83
N GLU A 93 -4.32 -10.59 5.40
CA GLU A 93 -4.80 -11.02 6.72
C GLU A 93 -4.28 -10.14 7.86
N ASN A 94 -3.11 -9.53 7.68
CA ASN A 94 -2.42 -8.77 8.73
C ASN A 94 -2.58 -7.24 8.59
N PHE A 95 -3.54 -6.77 7.80
CA PHE A 95 -3.74 -5.33 7.66
C PHE A 95 -4.30 -4.66 8.93
N PRO A 96 -3.96 -3.38 9.16
CA PRO A 96 -4.53 -2.57 10.23
C PRO A 96 -6.05 -2.56 10.18
N LYS A 97 -6.69 -2.66 11.34
CA LYS A 97 -8.16 -2.66 11.46
C LYS A 97 -8.81 -1.33 11.07
N CYS A 98 -8.04 -0.25 11.00
CA CYS A 98 -8.49 1.07 10.55
C CYS A 98 -8.14 1.35 9.08
N LEU A 99 -7.57 0.39 8.34
CA LEU A 99 -7.25 0.57 6.93
C LEU A 99 -8.56 0.74 6.14
N GLU A 100 -8.67 1.88 5.45
CA GLU A 100 -9.83 2.33 4.69
C GLU A 100 -9.55 2.26 3.18
N TYR A 101 -8.32 2.58 2.77
CA TYR A 101 -7.91 2.63 1.38
C TYR A 101 -6.60 1.89 1.15
N LEU A 102 -6.61 0.97 0.17
CA LEU A 102 -5.43 0.29 -0.33
C LEU A 102 -5.37 0.38 -1.85
N SER A 103 -4.22 0.80 -2.37
CA SER A 103 -3.87 0.61 -3.77
C SER A 103 -2.49 -0.01 -3.91
N LEU A 104 -2.47 -1.21 -4.52
CA LEU A 104 -1.26 -1.94 -4.93
C LEU A 104 -1.24 -2.13 -6.46
N ALA A 105 -2.12 -1.46 -7.18
CA ALA A 105 -2.31 -1.61 -8.61
C ALA A 105 -1.02 -1.39 -9.42
N ASN A 106 -0.92 -2.04 -10.57
CA ASN A 106 0.24 -1.94 -11.47
C ASN A 106 1.58 -2.22 -10.77
N ASN A 107 1.73 -3.46 -10.29
CA ASN A 107 2.94 -4.02 -9.73
C ASN A 107 3.10 -5.47 -10.26
N GLN A 108 3.99 -6.26 -9.66
CA GLN A 108 4.21 -7.67 -10.01
C GLN A 108 3.91 -8.60 -8.82
N LEU A 109 2.99 -8.18 -7.94
CA LEU A 109 2.62 -8.90 -6.72
C LEU A 109 1.76 -10.12 -7.03
N SER A 110 1.94 -11.19 -6.27
CA SER A 110 1.22 -12.46 -6.43
C SER A 110 0.59 -12.92 -5.12
N ASP A 111 0.08 -14.15 -5.12
CA ASP A 111 -0.69 -14.83 -4.05
C ASP A 111 -2.22 -14.76 -4.28
N THR A 112 -2.96 -15.44 -3.41
CA THR A 112 -4.40 -15.47 -3.31
C THR A 112 -4.92 -14.35 -2.40
N ILE A 113 -6.15 -13.90 -2.65
CA ILE A 113 -6.75 -12.80 -1.90
C ILE A 113 -7.98 -13.26 -1.14
N CYS A 114 -7.91 -13.19 0.19
CA CYS A 114 -9.02 -13.49 1.09
C CYS A 114 -9.79 -12.21 1.47
N LEU A 115 -10.84 -11.86 0.70
CA LEU A 115 -11.64 -10.66 0.97
C LEU A 115 -12.41 -10.71 2.29
N THR A 116 -12.59 -11.89 2.89
CA THR A 116 -13.25 -12.01 4.19
C THR A 116 -12.38 -11.52 5.35
N ALA A 117 -11.08 -11.32 5.12
CA ALA A 117 -10.15 -10.78 6.10
C ALA A 117 -10.11 -9.23 6.13
N LEU A 118 -10.87 -8.57 5.25
CA LEU A 118 -10.89 -7.11 5.19
C LEU A 118 -11.42 -6.48 6.49
N SER A 119 -10.84 -5.34 6.84
CA SER A 119 -11.26 -4.58 8.01
C SER A 119 -12.72 -4.09 7.87
N PRO A 120 -13.47 -3.91 8.97
CA PRO A 120 -14.79 -3.29 8.92
C PRO A 120 -14.78 -1.84 8.42
N ALA A 121 -13.64 -1.16 8.45
CA ALA A 121 -13.48 0.21 7.98
C ALA A 121 -13.17 0.31 6.48
N PHE A 122 -12.91 -0.82 5.81
CA PHE A 122 -12.39 -0.85 4.46
C PHE A 122 -13.37 -0.29 3.42
N GLU A 123 -12.96 0.73 2.67
CA GLU A 123 -13.81 1.41 1.70
C GLU A 123 -13.41 1.14 0.25
N SER A 124 -12.11 1.04 -0.05
CA SER A 124 -11.64 0.95 -1.45
C SER A 124 -10.37 0.13 -1.62
N MET A 125 -10.41 -0.83 -2.55
CA MET A 125 -9.31 -1.73 -2.90
C MET A 125 -8.99 -1.66 -4.39
N TYR A 126 -7.72 -1.41 -4.73
CA TYR A 126 -7.22 -1.43 -6.10
C TYR A 126 -6.02 -2.37 -6.18
N LEU A 127 -6.21 -3.53 -6.81
CA LEU A 127 -5.20 -4.58 -7.01
C LEU A 127 -4.98 -4.90 -8.49
N GLU A 128 -5.61 -4.16 -9.40
CA GLU A 128 -5.54 -4.41 -10.84
C GLU A 128 -4.10 -4.39 -11.38
N LYS A 129 -3.86 -5.09 -12.49
CA LYS A 129 -2.54 -5.19 -13.14
C LYS A 129 -1.47 -5.75 -12.20
N ASN A 130 -1.69 -6.95 -11.72
CA ASN A 130 -0.77 -7.71 -10.88
C ASN A 130 -0.79 -9.19 -11.28
N ASN A 131 -0.12 -10.02 -10.49
CA ASN A 131 -0.03 -11.46 -10.64
C ASN A 131 -0.86 -12.20 -9.58
N PHE A 132 -1.88 -11.59 -8.99
CA PHE A 132 -2.74 -12.28 -8.01
C PHE A 132 -3.58 -13.36 -8.69
N GLU A 133 -3.88 -14.43 -7.97
CA GLU A 133 -4.57 -15.60 -8.52
C GLU A 133 -5.54 -16.24 -7.53
N GLY A 134 -6.19 -17.32 -7.97
CA GLY A 134 -7.14 -18.04 -7.15
C GLY A 134 -8.56 -17.49 -7.26
N SER A 135 -9.41 -18.00 -6.37
CA SER A 135 -10.81 -17.62 -6.30
C SER A 135 -11.05 -16.39 -5.44
N VAL A 136 -12.00 -15.57 -5.84
CA VAL A 136 -12.44 -14.41 -5.05
C VAL A 136 -13.88 -14.59 -4.60
N ASP A 137 -14.10 -14.56 -3.28
CA ASP A 137 -15.43 -14.63 -2.66
C ASP A 137 -15.91 -13.22 -2.27
N PHE A 138 -16.97 -12.75 -2.92
CA PHE A 138 -17.60 -11.45 -2.65
C PHE A 138 -18.79 -11.52 -1.70
N THR A 139 -19.14 -12.71 -1.17
CA THR A 139 -20.37 -12.90 -0.38
C THR A 139 -20.31 -12.27 1.01
N ARG A 140 -19.10 -11.92 1.50
CA ARG A 140 -18.86 -11.44 2.87
C ARG A 140 -18.04 -10.15 2.93
N LEU A 141 -18.31 -9.21 2.02
CA LEU A 141 -17.66 -7.89 2.06
C LEU A 141 -18.14 -7.04 3.26
N PRO A 142 -17.27 -6.23 3.87
CA PRO A 142 -17.67 -5.19 4.81
C PRO A 142 -18.69 -4.22 4.20
N LYS A 143 -19.64 -3.74 5.01
CA LYS A 143 -20.68 -2.80 4.56
C LYS A 143 -20.15 -1.44 4.09
N SER A 144 -18.94 -1.10 4.48
CA SER A 144 -18.22 0.14 4.14
C SER A 144 -17.63 0.12 2.72
N VAL A 145 -17.49 -1.06 2.11
CA VAL A 145 -16.87 -1.20 0.78
C VAL A 145 -17.67 -0.45 -0.28
N ARG A 146 -16.97 0.38 -1.03
CA ARG A 146 -17.52 1.19 -2.13
C ARG A 146 -16.94 0.82 -3.48
N SER A 147 -15.68 0.40 -3.52
CA SER A 147 -14.97 0.10 -4.77
C SER A 147 -13.97 -1.03 -4.58
N ILE A 148 -13.99 -2.01 -5.48
CA ILE A 148 -12.97 -3.05 -5.59
C ILE A 148 -12.61 -3.20 -7.08
N GLN A 149 -11.33 -3.07 -7.40
CA GLN A 149 -10.79 -3.32 -8.74
C GLN A 149 -9.76 -4.45 -8.70
N LEU A 150 -10.06 -5.53 -9.41
CA LEU A 150 -9.23 -6.74 -9.47
C LEU A 150 -8.86 -7.13 -10.91
N SER A 151 -9.22 -6.30 -11.90
CA SER A 151 -8.99 -6.60 -13.33
C SER A 151 -7.51 -6.83 -13.64
N GLU A 152 -7.21 -7.50 -14.75
CA GLU A 152 -5.81 -7.70 -15.17
C GLU A 152 -4.97 -8.42 -14.09
N ASN A 153 -5.58 -9.45 -13.48
CA ASN A 153 -4.95 -10.46 -12.62
C ASN A 153 -5.30 -11.86 -13.17
N ARG A 154 -4.94 -12.92 -12.44
CA ARG A 154 -5.27 -14.32 -12.76
C ARG A 154 -6.39 -14.88 -11.87
N PHE A 155 -7.30 -14.04 -11.41
CA PHE A 155 -8.44 -14.49 -10.61
C PHE A 155 -9.47 -15.25 -11.45
N TYR A 156 -10.15 -16.19 -10.80
CA TYR A 156 -11.35 -16.85 -11.33
C TYR A 156 -12.49 -16.76 -10.31
N LEU A 157 -13.73 -16.83 -10.79
CA LEU A 157 -14.90 -16.78 -9.92
C LEU A 157 -15.26 -18.19 -9.44
N ILE A 158 -15.55 -18.33 -8.13
CA ILE A 158 -16.33 -19.47 -7.63
C ILE A 158 -17.78 -19.02 -7.67
N ILE A 159 -18.59 -19.76 -8.44
CA ILE A 159 -20.03 -19.53 -8.60
C ILE A 159 -20.80 -20.24 -7.50
#